data_AF-A0A838WSF8-F1
#
_entry.id   AF-A0A838WSF8-F1
#
_cell.length_a   1.000
_cell.length_b   1.000
_cell.length_c   1.000
_cell.angle_alpha   90.00
_cell.angle_beta   90.00
_cell.angle_gamma   90.00
#
_symmetry.space_group_name_H-M   'P 1'
#
loop_
_entity.id
_entity.type
_entity.pdbx_description
1 polymer ?
#
loop_
_entity_poly.entity_id
_entity_poly.type
_entity_poly.pdbx_seq_one_letter_code
_entity_poly.pdbx_strand_id
1 'polypeptide(L)'
;MISISQRIAQELNVAESQTRAAIELLDGGATVPFIARYRKEATGSLDDTQLRTLEERLTYLRELEDRRKAVLQSIDEQGKLDAPLRKQIEEADTKARLEDLYLPYKPKRRTKAQIAREAGLGPLAEQLLTAPQ
;
A
#
# COMPACT_ATOMS: atom_id res chain seq x y z
N MET A 1 8.89 -12.63 7.64
CA MET A 1 7.62 -11.91 7.48
C MET A 1 6.55 -12.93 7.12
N ILE A 2 5.42 -12.95 7.83
CA ILE A 2 4.32 -13.88 7.53
C ILE A 2 3.59 -13.43 6.25
N SER A 3 3.02 -14.37 5.50
CA SER A 3 2.25 -14.06 4.28
C SER A 3 0.92 -13.36 4.63
N ILE A 4 0.29 -12.69 3.66
CA ILE A 4 -1.07 -12.11 3.84
C ILE A 4 -2.07 -13.19 4.27
N SER A 5 -2.03 -14.36 3.62
CA SER A 5 -2.90 -15.49 3.98
C SER A 5 -2.70 -15.95 5.41
N GLN A 6 -1.44 -16.04 5.87
CA GLN A 6 -1.12 -16.45 7.23
C GLN A 6 -1.56 -15.39 8.26
N ARG A 7 -1.41 -14.10 7.96
CA ARG A 7 -1.87 -13.01 8.83
C ARG A 7 -3.38 -13.03 9.00
N ILE A 8 -4.14 -13.13 7.91
CA ILE A 8 -5.61 -13.20 7.97
C ILE A 8 -6.06 -14.48 8.69
N ALA A 9 -5.38 -15.61 8.46
CA ALA A 9 -5.68 -16.85 9.17
C ALA A 9 -5.54 -16.70 10.70
N GLN A 10 -4.50 -16.00 11.16
CA GLN A 10 -4.33 -15.67 12.58
C GLN A 10 -5.41 -14.71 13.10
N GLU A 11 -5.75 -13.66 12.33
CA GLU A 11 -6.79 -12.69 12.70
C GLU A 11 -8.18 -13.33 12.82
N LEU A 12 -8.49 -14.33 11.98
CA LEU A 12 -9.77 -15.04 11.97
C LEU A 12 -9.78 -16.32 12.81
N ASN A 13 -8.63 -16.73 13.36
CA ASN A 13 -8.44 -18.01 14.05
C ASN A 13 -8.89 -19.22 13.22
N VAL A 14 -8.43 -19.28 11.96
CA VAL A 14 -8.71 -20.36 10.99
C VAL A 14 -7.41 -20.92 10.41
N ALA A 15 -7.49 -22.04 9.69
CA ALA A 15 -6.29 -22.59 9.03
C ALA A 15 -5.88 -21.73 7.82
N GLU A 16 -4.57 -21.59 7.59
CA GLU A 16 -4.05 -20.84 6.44
C GLU A 16 -4.56 -21.38 5.09
N SER A 17 -4.77 -22.69 4.99
CA SER A 17 -5.34 -23.33 3.79
C SER A 17 -6.74 -22.82 3.46
N GLN A 18 -7.58 -22.57 4.46
CA GLN A 18 -8.93 -22.03 4.29
C GLN A 18 -8.87 -20.62 3.73
N THR A 19 -7.99 -19.78 4.29
CA THR A 19 -7.76 -18.42 3.82
C THR A 19 -7.22 -18.40 2.40
N ARG A 20 -6.24 -19.26 2.08
CA ARG A 20 -5.68 -19.34 0.71
C ARG A 20 -6.75 -19.72 -0.32
N ALA A 21 -7.57 -20.73 -0.03
CA ALA A 21 -8.65 -21.14 -0.92
C ALA A 21 -9.70 -20.03 -1.12
N ALA A 22 -10.07 -19.31 -0.06
CA ALA A 22 -10.97 -18.17 -0.16
C ALA A 22 -10.37 -17.03 -1.00
N ILE A 23 -9.09 -16.70 -0.80
CA ILE A 23 -8.38 -15.69 -1.60
C ILE A 23 -8.38 -16.07 -3.09
N GLU A 24 -8.08 -17.33 -3.42
CA GLU A 24 -8.04 -17.81 -4.81
C GLU A 24 -9.41 -17.68 -5.49
N LEU A 25 -10.50 -17.96 -4.77
CA LEU A 25 -11.86 -17.77 -5.27
C LEU A 25 -12.20 -16.30 -5.49
N LEU A 26 -11.86 -15.42 -4.54
CA LEU A 26 -12.08 -13.96 -4.65
C LEU A 26 -11.28 -13.36 -5.82
N ASP A 27 -10.02 -13.77 -5.99
CA ASP A 27 -9.16 -13.36 -7.10
C ASP A 27 -9.70 -13.86 -8.46
N GLY A 28 -10.35 -15.02 -8.46
CA GLY A 28 -11.11 -15.54 -9.59
C GLY A 28 -12.44 -14.84 -9.86
N GLY A 29 -12.78 -13.79 -9.10
CA GLY A 29 -13.99 -12.99 -9.26
C GLY A 29 -15.24 -13.58 -8.60
N ALA A 30 -15.10 -14.62 -7.78
CA ALA A 30 -16.23 -15.11 -6.97
C ALA A 30 -16.59 -14.08 -5.90
N THR A 31 -17.89 -13.94 -5.60
CA THR A 31 -18.36 -13.03 -4.55
C THR A 31 -18.50 -13.75 -3.21
N VAL A 32 -18.43 -13.03 -2.09
CA VAL A 32 -18.63 -13.60 -0.75
C VAL A 32 -19.93 -14.42 -0.64
N PRO A 33 -21.12 -13.92 -1.06
CA PRO A 33 -22.34 -14.73 -1.01
C PRO A 33 -22.28 -16.00 -1.86
N PHE A 34 -21.57 -15.97 -3.00
CA PHE A 34 -21.38 -17.14 -3.84
C PHE A 34 -20.49 -18.18 -3.14
N ILE A 35 -19.37 -17.75 -2.56
CA ILE A 35 -18.45 -18.63 -1.85
C ILE A 35 -19.15 -19.27 -0.64
N ALA A 36 -19.80 -18.44 0.18
CA ALA A 36 -20.52 -18.86 1.37
C ALA A 36 -21.63 -19.89 1.06
N ARG A 37 -22.25 -19.83 -0.13
CA ARG A 37 -23.35 -20.74 -0.50
C ARG A 37 -22.90 -21.96 -1.29
N TYR A 38 -21.97 -21.80 -2.22
CA TYR A 38 -21.65 -22.82 -3.24
C TYR A 38 -20.22 -23.36 -3.17
N ARG A 39 -19.33 -22.78 -2.34
CA ARG A 39 -17.92 -23.20 -2.21
C ARG A 39 -17.50 -23.48 -0.76
N LYS A 40 -18.45 -23.84 0.10
CA LYS A 40 -18.20 -24.15 1.52
C LYS A 40 -17.08 -25.18 1.71
N GLU A 41 -17.14 -26.29 0.99
CA GLU A 41 -16.14 -27.36 1.11
C GLU A 41 -14.73 -26.88 0.72
N ALA A 42 -14.63 -26.03 -0.30
CA ALA A 42 -13.36 -25.51 -0.78
C ALA A 42 -12.67 -24.60 0.26
N THR A 43 -13.44 -23.87 1.07
CA THR A 43 -12.92 -23.00 2.12
C THR A 43 -12.89 -23.64 3.51
N GLY A 44 -13.24 -24.93 3.64
CA GLY A 44 -13.37 -25.58 4.94
C GLY A 44 -14.50 -25.00 5.80
N SER A 45 -15.61 -24.61 5.15
CA SER A 45 -16.84 -24.07 5.76
C SER A 45 -16.68 -22.71 6.46
N LEU A 46 -15.90 -21.79 5.88
CA LEU A 46 -15.94 -20.38 6.31
C LEU A 46 -17.35 -19.82 6.14
N ASP A 47 -17.85 -19.13 7.17
CA ASP A 47 -19.16 -18.47 7.14
C ASP A 47 -19.13 -17.09 6.45
N ASP A 48 -20.31 -16.50 6.21
CA ASP A 48 -20.46 -15.21 5.52
C ASP A 48 -19.72 -14.08 6.26
N THR A 49 -19.74 -14.09 7.60
CA THR A 49 -19.06 -13.08 8.43
C THR A 49 -17.55 -13.19 8.26
N GLN A 50 -17.02 -14.41 8.38
CA GLN A 50 -15.59 -14.69 8.21
C GLN A 50 -15.11 -14.31 6.81
N LEU A 51 -15.90 -14.63 5.76
CA LEU A 51 -15.57 -14.30 4.37
C LEU A 51 -15.58 -12.79 4.10
N ARG A 52 -16.52 -12.03 4.68
CA ARG A 52 -16.52 -10.56 4.59
C ARG A 52 -15.31 -9.95 5.27
N THR A 53 -15.00 -10.39 6.50
CA THR A 53 -13.81 -9.92 7.21
C THR A 53 -12.55 -10.29 6.43
N LEU A 54 -12.47 -11.50 5.86
CA LEU A 54 -11.36 -11.91 5.00
C LEU A 54 -11.19 -10.97 3.79
N GLU A 55 -12.27 -10.65 3.08
CA GLU A 55 -12.25 -9.77 1.89
C GLU A 55 -11.77 -8.35 2.24
N GLU A 56 -12.29 -7.78 3.33
CA GLU A 56 -11.87 -6.46 3.83
C GLU A 56 -10.39 -6.44 4.23
N ARG A 57 -9.95 -7.47 4.97
CA ARG A 57 -8.56 -7.58 5.43
C ARG A 57 -7.60 -7.85 4.28
N LEU A 58 -7.98 -8.68 3.31
CA LEU A 58 -7.21 -8.94 2.10
C LEU A 58 -6.95 -7.63 1.33
N THR A 59 -8.00 -6.84 1.13
CA THR A 59 -7.91 -5.54 0.46
C THR A 59 -6.96 -4.61 1.22
N TYR A 60 -7.17 -4.43 2.52
CA TYR A 60 -6.31 -3.57 3.35
C TYR A 60 -4.82 -3.98 3.29
N LEU A 61 -4.54 -5.28 3.41
CA LEU A 61 -3.18 -5.80 3.46
C LEU A 61 -2.48 -5.69 2.10
N ARG A 62 -3.20 -5.92 0.99
CA ARG A 62 -2.65 -5.70 -0.36
C ARG A 62 -2.28 -4.24 -0.58
N GLU A 63 -3.17 -3.32 -0.22
CA GLU A 63 -2.90 -1.88 -0.30
C GLU A 63 -1.71 -1.46 0.56
N LEU A 64 -1.55 -2.07 1.75
CA LEU A 64 -0.39 -1.84 2.61
C LEU A 64 0.91 -2.33 1.95
N GLU A 65 0.93 -3.54 1.39
CA GLU A 65 2.11 -4.09 0.70
C GLU A 65 2.49 -3.29 -0.54
N ASP A 66 1.51 -2.90 -1.35
CA ASP A 66 1.76 -2.10 -2.56
C ASP A 66 2.30 -0.72 -2.17
N ARG A 67 1.74 -0.12 -1.12
CA ARG A 67 2.27 1.14 -0.59
C ARG A 67 3.67 0.97 -0.03
N ARG A 68 3.96 -0.12 0.68
CA ARG A 68 5.30 -0.43 1.22
C ARG A 68 6.34 -0.52 0.11
N LYS A 69 6.03 -1.22 -0.99
CA LYS A 69 6.91 -1.31 -2.16
C LYS A 69 7.19 0.07 -2.75
N ALA A 70 6.15 0.89 -2.93
CA ALA A 70 6.30 2.24 -3.46
C ALA A 70 7.15 3.15 -2.54
N VAL A 71 6.98 3.03 -1.22
CA VAL A 71 7.79 3.75 -0.23
C VAL A 71 9.24 3.32 -0.29
N LEU A 72 9.52 2.01 -0.28
CA LEU A 72 10.89 1.48 -0.39
C LEU A 72 11.56 1.98 -1.68
N GLN A 73 10.89 1.85 -2.81
CA GLN A 73 11.39 2.33 -4.10
C GLN A 73 11.68 3.85 -4.06
N SER A 74 10.74 4.65 -3.55
CA SER A 74 10.91 6.11 -3.48
C SER A 74 12.09 6.56 -2.61
N ILE A 75 12.41 5.82 -1.55
CA ILE A 75 13.56 6.11 -0.67
C ILE A 75 14.87 5.60 -1.30
N ASP A 76 14.82 4.45 -1.95
CA ASP A 76 15.96 3.85 -2.66
C ASP A 76 16.42 4.73 -3.83
N GLU A 77 15.47 5.26 -4.61
CA GLU A 77 15.73 6.23 -5.68
C GLU A 77 16.41 7.53 -5.21
N GLN A 78 16.28 7.86 -3.92
CA GLN A 78 16.98 8.99 -3.31
C GLN A 78 18.37 8.62 -2.75
N GLY A 79 18.76 7.34 -2.80
CA GLY A 79 19.98 6.82 -2.20
C GLY A 79 20.00 6.88 -0.68
N LYS A 80 18.81 6.94 -0.05
CA LYS A 80 18.65 7.13 1.41
C LYS A 80 18.20 5.87 2.15
N LEU A 81 18.02 4.76 1.44
CA LEU A 81 17.52 3.52 2.03
C LEU A 81 18.66 2.73 2.67
N ASP A 82 18.79 2.82 3.99
CA ASP A 82 19.71 1.98 4.76
C ASP A 82 19.03 0.68 5.27
N ALA A 83 19.85 -0.27 5.75
CA ALA A 83 19.36 -1.55 6.25
C ALA A 83 18.42 -1.41 7.47
N PRO A 84 18.71 -0.57 8.48
CA PRO A 84 17.79 -0.33 9.59
C PRO A 84 16.43 0.23 9.15
N LEU A 85 16.41 1.22 8.25
CA LEU A 85 15.18 1.83 7.75
C LEU A 85 14.37 0.86 6.90
N ARG A 86 15.03 0.10 6.03
CA ARG A 86 14.39 -0.99 5.26
C ARG A 86 13.66 -1.94 6.18
N LYS A 87 14.33 -2.40 7.24
CA LYS A 87 13.73 -3.29 8.23
C LYS A 87 12.51 -2.66 8.91
N GLN A 88 12.59 -1.41 9.33
CA GLN A 88 11.46 -0.70 9.95
C GLN A 88 10.25 -0.56 9.01
N ILE A 89 10.50 -0.31 7.72
CA ILE A 89 9.45 -0.19 6.69
C ILE A 89 8.81 -1.56 6.40
N GLU A 90 9.62 -2.61 6.33
CA GLU A 90 9.15 -3.99 6.21
C GLU A 90 8.29 -4.38 7.41
N GLU A 91 8.73 -4.08 8.63
CA GLU A 91 8.01 -4.41 9.86
C GLU A 91 6.79 -3.50 10.13
N ALA A 92 6.56 -2.45 9.34
CA ALA A 92 5.41 -1.57 9.49
C ALA A 92 4.09 -2.34 9.27
N ASP A 93 3.31 -2.45 10.35
CA ASP A 93 2.10 -3.28 10.45
C ASP A 93 0.81 -2.53 10.09
N THR A 94 0.87 -1.20 10.02
CA THR A 94 -0.23 -0.29 9.72
C THR A 94 0.17 0.74 8.65
N LYS A 95 -0.83 1.21 7.88
CA LYS A 95 -0.63 2.30 6.90
C LYS A 95 -0.10 3.58 7.55
N ALA A 96 -0.56 3.91 8.76
CA ALA A 96 -0.10 5.09 9.49
C ALA A 96 1.39 5.01 9.83
N ARG A 97 1.82 3.89 10.43
CA ARG A 97 3.24 3.67 10.74
C ARG A 97 4.13 3.75 9.50
N LEU A 98 3.66 3.19 8.39
CA LEU A 98 4.37 3.25 7.11
C LEU A 98 4.52 4.69 6.60
N GLU A 99 3.47 5.50 6.68
CA GLU A 99 3.54 6.92 6.26
C GLU A 99 4.42 7.76 7.19
N ASP A 100 4.41 7.50 8.51
CA ASP A 100 5.28 8.20 9.45
C ASP A 100 6.77 7.95 9.14
N LEU A 101 7.13 6.71 8.81
CA LEU A 101 8.48 6.35 8.38
C LEU A 101 8.86 6.99 7.04
N TYR A 102 7.89 7.13 6.13
CA TYR A 102 8.10 7.74 4.81
C TYR A 102 8.18 9.27 4.86
N LEU A 103 7.56 9.91 5.85
CA LEU A 103 7.38 11.37 5.91
C LEU A 103 8.66 12.18 5.67
N PRO A 104 9.84 11.83 6.24
CA PRO A 104 11.08 12.58 6.01
C PRO A 104 11.61 12.49 4.57
N TYR A 105 11.20 11.46 3.83
CA TYR A 105 11.68 11.16 2.48
C TYR A 105 10.66 11.51 1.40
N LYS A 106 9.43 11.86 1.78
CA LYS A 106 8.37 12.20 0.83
C LYS A 106 8.84 13.37 -0.05
N PRO A 107 8.95 13.18 -1.38
CA PRO A 107 9.38 14.24 -2.27
C PRO A 107 8.51 15.47 -2.10
N LYS A 108 9.13 16.62 -1.86
CA LYS A 108 8.41 17.89 -1.86
C LYS A 108 7.90 18.12 -3.28
N ARG A 109 6.62 18.46 -3.42
CA ARG A 109 6.03 18.82 -4.71
C ARG A 109 6.89 19.89 -5.36
N ARG A 110 7.43 19.59 -6.55
CA ARG A 110 8.05 20.62 -7.39
C ARG A 110 6.98 21.61 -7.76
N THR A 111 7.13 22.85 -7.31
CA THR A 111 6.16 23.90 -7.60
C THR A 111 6.33 24.33 -9.06
N LYS A 112 5.25 24.86 -9.68
CA LYS A 112 5.36 25.48 -11.02
C LYS A 112 6.46 26.55 -11.05
N ALA A 113 6.65 27.26 -9.94
CA ALA A 113 7.73 28.23 -9.78
C ALA A 113 9.13 27.59 -9.81
N GLN A 114 9.34 26.44 -9.15
CA GLN A 114 10.61 25.70 -9.23
C GLN A 114 10.91 25.23 -10.65
N ILE A 115 9.91 24.65 -11.33
CA ILE A 115 10.03 24.21 -12.72
C ILE A 115 10.37 25.39 -13.64
N ALA A 116 9.69 26.53 -13.45
CA ALA A 116 9.94 27.74 -14.23
C ALA A 116 11.36 28.31 -14.01
N ARG A 117 11.84 28.32 -12.76
CA ARG A 117 13.22 28.77 -12.45
C ARG A 117 14.27 27.87 -13.07
N GLU A 118 14.10 26.55 -13.00
CA GLU A 118 15.01 25.57 -13.62
C GLU A 118 14.99 25.66 -15.16
N ALA A 119 13.86 26.05 -15.75
CA ALA A 119 13.77 26.37 -17.17
C ALA A 119 14.37 27.74 -17.55
N GLY A 120 15.02 28.44 -16.61
CA GLY A 120 15.65 29.74 -16.86
C GLY A 120 14.68 30.92 -16.90
N LEU A 121 13.42 30.76 -16.48
CA LEU A 121 12.41 31.84 -16.51
C LEU A 121 12.54 32.84 -15.34
N GLY A 122 13.51 32.64 -14.44
CA GLY A 122 13.75 33.52 -13.30
C GLY A 122 14.03 34.98 -13.70
N PRO A 123 15.04 35.25 -14.54
CA PRO A 123 15.39 36.61 -14.96
C PRO A 123 14.25 37.34 -15.69
N LEU A 124 13.47 36.64 -16.53
CA LEU A 124 12.33 37.22 -17.23
C LEU A 124 11.23 37.69 -16.26
N ALA A 125 10.92 36.87 -15.26
CA ALA A 125 9.93 37.23 -14.25
C ALA A 125 10.36 38.48 -13.46
N GLU A 126 11.66 38.62 -13.16
CA GLU A 126 12.23 39.74 -12.43
C GLU A 126 12.20 41.05 -13.24
N GLN A 127 12.44 40.96 -14.55
CA GLN A 127 12.29 42.09 -15.48
C GLN A 127 10.85 42.59 -15.55
N LEU A 128 9.87 41.68 -15.69
CA LEU A 128 8.45 42.07 -15.75
C LEU A 128 7.96 42.70 -14.43
N LEU A 129 8.49 42.24 -13.30
CA LEU A 129 8.14 42.77 -11.99
C LEU A 129 8.72 44.18 -11.75
N THR A 130 9.94 44.43 -12.22
CA THR A 130 10.67 45.69 -11.98
C THR A 130 10.40 46.77 -13.02
N ALA A 131 9.89 46.40 -14.20
CA ALA A 131 9.49 47.31 -15.27
C ALA A 131 8.08 46.97 -15.79
N PRO A 132 7.02 47.14 -14.98
CA PRO A 132 5.66 46.98 -15.45
C PRO A 132 5.34 48.10 -16.46
N GLN A 133 4.89 47.72 -17.67
CA GLN A 133 4.34 48.65 -18.65
C GLN A 133 2.83 48.82 -18.46
#